data_AF-A0A3M1ZF36-F1
#
_entry.id   AF-A0A3M1ZF36-F1
#
_cell.length_a   1.000
_cell.length_b   1.000
_cell.length_c   1.000
_cell.angle_alpha   90.00
_cell.angle_beta   90.00
_cell.angle_gamma   90.00
#
_symmetry.space_group_name_H-M   'P 1'
#
loop_
_entity.id
_entity.type
_entity.pdbx_description
1 polymer ?
#
loop_
_entity_poly.entity_id
_entity_poly.type
_entity_poly.pdbx_seq_one_letter_code
_entity_poly.pdbx_strand_id
1 'polypeptide(L)'
;NQAWPILRPLLDGFCMHAYTGITGNVGQAINDIVSQVKELQAYLNLQVPLIVSECSVNRYIAGGDGLIDRDATDRFRAAVYRGVDTALGQVPGVEACVYYISYWSETQDINKESWLNTSLPTYYKNG
;
A
#
# COMPACT_ATOMS: atom_id res chain seq x y z
N ASN A 1 -10.65 13.76 20.00
CA ASN A 1 -10.97 14.19 18.62
C ASN A 1 -12.37 14.81 18.60
N GLN A 2 -12.49 16.13 18.70
CA GLN A 2 -13.80 16.82 18.89
C GLN A 2 -14.57 17.03 17.58
N ALA A 3 -13.90 17.04 16.42
CA ALA A 3 -14.53 17.23 15.12
C ALA A 3 -15.20 15.95 14.59
N TRP A 4 -14.72 14.77 14.99
CA TRP A 4 -15.18 13.50 14.41
C TRP A 4 -16.69 13.23 14.57
N PRO A 5 -17.32 13.45 15.75
CA PRO A 5 -18.77 13.28 15.88
C PRO A 5 -19.61 14.22 14.99
N ILE A 6 -19.05 15.38 14.63
CA ILE A 6 -19.68 16.38 13.75
C ILE A 6 -19.54 15.95 12.28
N LEU A 7 -18.36 15.44 11.90
CA LEU A 7 -18.06 15.05 10.52
C LEU A 7 -18.68 13.71 10.15
N ARG A 8 -18.66 12.71 11.04
CA ARG A 8 -19.07 11.33 10.73
C ARG A 8 -20.45 11.20 10.07
N PRO A 9 -21.51 11.92 10.51
CA PRO A 9 -22.82 11.83 9.87
C PRO A 9 -22.88 12.42 8.46
N LEU A 10 -21.86 13.17 8.02
CA LEU A 10 -21.78 13.84 6.72
C LEU A 10 -20.95 13.05 5.68
N LEU A 11 -20.39 11.91 6.06
CA LEU A 11 -19.51 11.12 5.20
C LEU A 11 -20.25 9.94 4.60
N ASP A 12 -20.21 9.81 3.29
CA ASP A 12 -20.65 8.60 2.57
C ASP A 12 -19.55 7.54 2.48
N GLY A 13 -18.30 7.93 2.74
CA GLY A 13 -17.13 7.06 2.69
C GLY A 13 -15.88 7.76 3.22
N PHE A 14 -14.81 6.99 3.36
CA PHE A 14 -13.52 7.45 3.87
C PHE A 14 -12.38 7.02 2.95
N CYS A 15 -11.48 7.93 2.63
CA CYS A 15 -10.25 7.62 1.90
C CYS A 15 -9.05 7.76 2.82
N MET A 16 -8.13 6.79 2.77
CA MET A 16 -6.87 6.87 3.50
C MET A 16 -5.68 6.45 2.64
N HIS A 17 -4.51 6.90 3.04
CA HIS A 17 -3.24 6.43 2.49
C HIS A 17 -2.64 5.43 3.48
N ALA A 18 -2.00 4.37 2.97
CA ALA A 18 -1.31 3.38 3.78
C ALA A 18 0.03 3.03 3.12
N TYR A 19 1.11 3.14 3.87
CA TYR A 19 2.45 2.91 3.34
C TYR A 19 3.26 2.06 4.30
N THR A 20 4.25 1.34 3.78
CA THR A 20 5.24 0.68 4.62
C THR A 20 6.66 1.01 4.18
N GLY A 21 7.50 1.27 5.18
CA GLY A 21 8.95 1.40 5.01
C GLY A 21 9.69 0.06 5.04
N ILE A 22 8.99 -1.05 5.26
CA ILE A 22 9.59 -2.38 5.37
C ILE A 22 10.10 -2.82 4.00
N THR A 23 11.39 -3.18 3.96
CA THR A 23 12.05 -3.68 2.77
C THR A 23 12.44 -5.14 3.00
N GLY A 24 12.08 -6.03 2.07
CA GLY A 24 12.55 -7.42 2.06
C GLY A 24 11.84 -8.42 2.98
N ASN A 25 10.85 -8.02 3.77
CA ASN A 25 9.96 -8.95 4.47
C ASN A 25 8.50 -8.76 4.04
N VAL A 26 8.00 -9.67 3.20
CA VAL A 26 6.65 -9.59 2.61
C VAL A 26 5.57 -9.62 3.69
N GLY A 27 5.64 -10.57 4.62
CA GLY A 27 4.62 -10.73 5.68
C GLY A 27 4.56 -9.54 6.61
N GLN A 28 5.72 -8.99 7.00
CA GLN A 28 5.77 -7.81 7.86
C GLN A 28 5.22 -6.56 7.14
N ALA A 29 5.57 -6.37 5.86
CA ALA A 29 5.06 -5.26 5.04
C ALA A 29 3.52 -5.32 4.86
N ILE A 30 2.96 -6.51 4.62
CA ILE A 30 1.51 -6.71 4.54
C ILE A 30 0.86 -6.35 5.87
N ASN A 31 1.38 -6.88 6.98
CA ASN A 31 0.81 -6.66 8.30
C ASN A 31 0.84 -5.17 8.68
N ASP A 32 1.92 -4.46 8.37
CA ASP A 32 2.06 -3.03 8.65
C ASP A 32 0.97 -2.20 7.95
N ILE A 33 0.72 -2.46 6.66
CA ILE A 33 -0.35 -1.79 5.90
C ILE A 33 -1.74 -2.13 6.43
N VAL A 34 -2.02 -3.42 6.65
CA VAL A 34 -3.34 -3.89 7.09
C VAL A 34 -3.67 -3.39 8.49
N SER A 35 -2.67 -3.32 9.38
CA SER A 35 -2.85 -2.78 10.73
C SER A 35 -3.21 -1.30 10.70
N GLN A 36 -2.59 -0.47 9.84
CA GLN A 36 -2.97 0.93 9.70
C GLN A 36 -4.46 1.12 9.38
N VAL A 37 -5.00 0.28 8.48
CA VAL A 37 -6.43 0.31 8.11
C VAL A 37 -7.32 -0.10 9.28
N LYS A 38 -7.01 -1.24 9.93
CA LYS A 38 -7.79 -1.76 11.06
C LYS A 38 -7.76 -0.83 12.27
N GLU A 39 -6.59 -0.29 12.59
CA GLU A 39 -6.40 0.65 13.69
C GLU A 39 -7.16 1.95 13.45
N LEU A 40 -7.16 2.47 12.22
CA LEU A 40 -7.96 3.65 11.86
C LEU A 40 -9.46 3.37 12.00
N GLN A 41 -9.95 2.25 11.46
CA GLN A 41 -11.35 1.86 11.59
C GLN A 41 -11.76 1.73 13.07
N ALA A 42 -10.92 1.11 13.90
CA ALA A 42 -11.16 0.97 15.33
C ALA A 42 -11.14 2.31 16.06
N TYR A 43 -10.13 3.16 15.78
CA TYR A 43 -9.95 4.47 16.42
C TYR A 43 -11.12 5.41 16.13
N LEU A 44 -11.62 5.42 14.88
CA LEU A 44 -12.73 6.27 14.46
C LEU A 44 -14.10 5.60 14.68
N ASN A 45 -14.16 4.32 15.05
CA ASN A 45 -15.37 3.51 14.96
C ASN A 45 -16.06 3.74 13.60
N LEU A 46 -15.29 3.53 12.53
CA LEU A 46 -15.70 3.83 11.17
C LEU A 46 -16.74 2.81 10.70
N GLN A 47 -17.93 3.29 10.35
CA GLN A 47 -19.08 2.48 9.93
C GLN A 47 -19.48 2.76 8.47
N VAL A 48 -18.63 3.48 7.74
CA VAL A 48 -18.83 3.85 6.33
C VAL A 48 -17.80 3.11 5.46
N PRO A 49 -18.07 2.92 4.16
CA PRO A 49 -17.11 2.36 3.22
C PRO A 49 -15.75 3.06 3.26
N LEU A 50 -14.67 2.30 3.19
CA LEU A 50 -13.30 2.77 3.20
C LEU A 50 -12.59 2.36 1.92
N ILE A 51 -11.87 3.29 1.33
CA ILE A 51 -10.93 3.05 0.24
C ILE A 51 -9.53 3.42 0.71
N VAL A 52 -8.57 2.52 0.51
CA VAL A 52 -7.15 2.88 0.59
C VAL A 52 -6.81 3.54 -0.75
N SER A 53 -6.91 4.87 -0.80
CA SER A 53 -6.76 5.66 -2.03
C SER A 53 -5.31 5.75 -2.50
N GLU A 54 -4.37 5.46 -1.62
CA GLU A 54 -2.95 5.31 -1.97
C GLU A 54 -2.30 4.24 -1.11
N CYS A 55 -1.81 3.18 -1.75
CA CYS A 55 -1.05 2.11 -1.11
C CYS A 55 0.30 1.95 -1.81
N SER A 56 1.40 2.05 -1.05
CA SER A 56 2.73 1.87 -1.63
C SER A 56 3.69 1.20 -0.66
N VAL A 57 4.67 0.49 -1.24
CA VAL A 57 5.74 -0.18 -0.49
C VAL A 57 7.08 0.25 -1.08
N ASN A 58 8.06 0.37 -0.18
CA ASN A 58 9.40 0.77 -0.57
C ASN A 58 10.10 -0.32 -1.42
N ARG A 59 11.24 0.03 -2.02
CA ARG A 59 12.03 -0.88 -2.85
C ARG A 59 12.56 -2.04 -2.03
N TYR A 60 12.78 -3.17 -2.70
CA TYR A 60 13.57 -4.23 -2.11
C TYR A 60 15.03 -3.78 -2.04
N ILE A 61 15.61 -3.77 -0.84
CA ILE A 61 17.03 -3.49 -0.63
C ILE A 61 17.64 -4.78 -0.09
N ALA A 62 18.41 -5.49 -0.93
CA ALA A 62 19.18 -6.63 -0.50
C ALA A 62 20.43 -6.14 0.24
N GLY A 63 20.75 -6.71 1.41
CA GLY A 63 22.12 -6.65 1.94
C GLY A 63 22.67 -5.30 2.41
N GLY A 64 21.89 -4.22 2.46
CA GLY A 64 22.28 -2.95 3.10
C GLY A 64 23.33 -2.10 2.35
N ASP A 65 23.75 -2.50 1.15
CA ASP A 65 24.69 -1.74 0.31
C ASP A 65 24.02 -0.59 -0.48
N GLY A 66 22.70 -0.48 -0.38
CA GLY A 66 21.90 0.57 -1.03
C GLY A 66 21.70 0.35 -2.54
N LEU A 67 22.13 -0.78 -3.09
CA LEU A 67 21.89 -1.13 -4.49
C LEU A 67 20.44 -1.61 -4.67
N ILE A 68 19.76 -1.03 -5.65
CA ILE A 68 18.38 -1.39 -6.00
C ILE A 68 18.42 -2.50 -7.03
N ASP A 69 18.01 -3.70 -6.62
CA ASP A 69 17.61 -4.75 -7.56
C ASP A 69 16.15 -4.52 -7.98
N ARG A 70 15.96 -4.19 -9.26
CA ARG A 70 14.63 -3.90 -9.83
C ARG A 70 13.76 -5.13 -9.94
N ASP A 71 14.33 -6.27 -10.34
CA ASP A 71 13.56 -7.51 -10.51
C ASP A 71 13.08 -7.99 -9.14
N ALA A 72 13.97 -7.99 -8.15
CA ALA A 72 13.62 -8.33 -6.78
C ALA A 72 12.63 -7.33 -6.17
N THR A 73 12.76 -6.02 -6.49
CA THR A 73 11.79 -5.00 -6.09
C THR A 73 10.40 -5.27 -6.67
N ASP A 74 10.31 -5.56 -7.97
CA ASP A 74 9.02 -5.82 -8.61
C ASP A 74 8.38 -7.10 -8.06
N ARG A 75 9.16 -8.16 -7.81
CA ARG A 75 8.66 -9.39 -7.17
C ARG A 75 8.18 -9.15 -5.75
N PHE A 76 8.96 -8.41 -4.96
CA PHE A 76 8.61 -8.05 -3.59
C PHE A 76 7.31 -7.26 -3.55
N ARG A 77 7.21 -6.19 -4.36
CA ARG A 77 6.00 -5.38 -4.51
C ARG A 77 4.80 -6.21 -4.91
N ALA A 78 4.95 -7.06 -5.93
CA ALA A 78 3.87 -7.94 -6.40
C ALA A 78 3.33 -8.83 -5.28
N ALA A 79 4.23 -9.46 -4.52
CA ALA A 79 3.88 -10.34 -3.42
C ALA A 79 3.19 -9.58 -2.27
N VAL A 80 3.69 -8.38 -1.92
CA VAL A 80 3.05 -7.55 -0.90
C VAL A 80 1.66 -7.09 -1.35
N TYR A 81 1.51 -6.58 -2.56
CA TYR A 81 0.23 -6.11 -3.08
C TYR A 81 -0.82 -7.22 -3.10
N ARG A 82 -0.50 -8.42 -3.61
CA ARG A 82 -1.43 -9.56 -3.54
C ARG A 82 -1.81 -9.93 -2.10
N GLY A 83 -0.84 -9.91 -1.19
CA GLY A 83 -1.07 -10.18 0.22
C GLY A 83 -1.96 -9.13 0.88
N VAL A 84 -1.78 -7.86 0.54
CA VAL A 84 -2.63 -6.74 0.98
C VAL A 84 -4.03 -6.89 0.43
N ASP A 85 -4.23 -7.15 -0.87
CA ASP A 85 -5.56 -7.39 -1.44
C ASP A 85 -6.28 -8.54 -0.74
N THR A 86 -5.57 -9.65 -0.53
CA THR A 86 -6.11 -10.83 0.15
C THR A 86 -6.53 -10.50 1.58
N ALA A 87 -5.67 -9.81 2.33
CA ALA A 87 -5.91 -9.48 3.73
C ALA A 87 -6.99 -8.41 3.92
N LEU A 88 -6.98 -7.35 3.09
CA LEU A 88 -7.98 -6.29 3.12
C LEU A 88 -9.35 -6.77 2.63
N GLY A 89 -9.41 -7.72 1.70
CA GLY A 89 -10.65 -8.37 1.30
C GLY A 89 -11.36 -9.13 2.43
N GLN A 90 -10.67 -9.37 3.56
CA GLN A 90 -11.25 -9.94 4.79
C GLN A 90 -11.61 -8.88 5.84
N VAL A 91 -11.40 -7.59 5.56
CA VAL A 91 -11.70 -6.49 6.48
C VAL A 91 -13.04 -5.87 6.11
N PRO A 92 -14.08 -5.95 6.97
CA PRO A 92 -15.38 -5.38 6.67
C PRO A 92 -15.33 -3.88 6.36
N GLY A 93 -16.06 -3.47 5.32
CA GLY A 93 -16.18 -2.08 4.89
C GLY A 93 -15.00 -1.56 4.09
N VAL A 94 -13.96 -2.36 3.80
CA VAL A 94 -12.91 -1.97 2.85
C VAL A 94 -13.35 -2.35 1.44
N GLU A 95 -13.50 -1.34 0.58
CA GLU A 95 -14.04 -1.51 -0.79
C GLU A 95 -12.95 -1.61 -1.86
N ALA A 96 -11.82 -0.94 -1.65
CA ALA A 96 -10.74 -0.92 -2.63
C ALA A 96 -9.38 -0.55 -2.01
N CYS A 97 -8.33 -0.98 -2.69
CA CYS A 97 -6.94 -0.58 -2.45
C CYS A 97 -6.34 -0.12 -3.79
N VAL A 98 -5.83 1.11 -3.84
CA VAL A 98 -5.26 1.72 -5.04
C VAL A 98 -3.76 1.81 -4.89
N TYR A 99 -3.04 1.08 -5.74
CA TYR A 99 -1.60 1.01 -5.67
C TYR A 99 -0.91 2.17 -6.38
N TYR A 100 -0.11 2.90 -5.62
CA TYR A 100 0.71 3.99 -6.12
C TYR A 100 2.14 3.54 -6.35
N ILE A 101 2.59 3.77 -7.57
CA ILE A 101 3.95 3.51 -8.00
C ILE A 101 4.44 4.78 -8.64
N SER A 102 5.24 5.50 -7.89
CA SER A 102 6.08 6.53 -8.45
C SER A 102 7.41 6.49 -7.74
N TYR A 103 8.38 7.14 -8.37
CA TYR A 103 9.54 7.59 -7.65
C TYR A 103 9.76 9.07 -7.92
N TRP A 104 10.17 9.76 -6.86
CA TRP A 104 10.69 11.10 -6.91
C TRP A 104 12.20 11.03 -6.61
N SER A 105 13.05 11.29 -7.60
CA SER A 105 14.38 11.88 -7.38
C SER A 105 14.53 13.14 -8.20
N GLU A 106 15.51 13.94 -7.79
CA GLU A 106 16.04 15.07 -8.54
C GLU A 106 16.57 14.65 -9.93
N THR A 107 16.89 13.37 -10.14
CA THR A 107 17.34 12.77 -11.41
C THR A 107 16.24 11.90 -12.03
N GLN A 108 15.15 12.55 -12.47
CA GLN A 108 13.87 11.92 -12.82
C GLN A 108 13.91 10.78 -13.84
N ASP A 109 14.93 10.61 -14.68
CA ASP A 109 14.91 9.63 -15.79
C ASP A 109 15.36 8.22 -15.42
N ILE A 110 16.43 8.08 -14.63
CA ILE A 110 17.00 6.75 -14.37
C ILE A 110 16.10 5.90 -13.48
N ASN A 111 15.24 6.53 -12.68
CA ASN A 111 14.44 5.86 -11.65
C ASN A 111 12.92 6.01 -11.89
N LYS A 112 12.47 6.28 -13.13
CA LYS A 112 11.04 6.27 -13.46
C LYS A 112 10.46 4.90 -13.16
N GLU A 113 9.56 4.87 -12.18
CA GLU A 113 8.78 3.68 -11.83
C GLU A 113 7.34 3.96 -12.19
N SER A 114 6.76 3.06 -12.98
CA SER A 114 5.33 3.05 -13.28
C SER A 114 4.93 1.64 -13.60
N TRP A 115 3.63 1.35 -13.51
CA TRP A 115 3.06 0.09 -13.98
C TRP A 115 3.46 -0.25 -15.43
N LEU A 116 3.71 0.73 -16.29
CA LEU A 116 4.00 0.49 -17.70
C LEU A 116 5.46 0.14 -17.99
N ASN A 117 6.38 0.52 -17.09
CA ASN A 117 7.83 0.45 -17.34
C ASN A 117 8.55 -0.53 -16.41
N THR A 118 7.81 -1.39 -15.71
CA THR A 118 8.35 -2.41 -14.80
C THR A 118 7.78 -3.80 -15.10
N SER A 119 8.38 -4.85 -14.53
CA SER A 119 7.89 -6.23 -14.62
C SER A 119 6.76 -6.50 -13.61
N LEU A 120 6.41 -5.50 -12.79
CA LEU A 120 5.42 -5.65 -11.73
C LEU A 120 4.04 -6.13 -12.21
N PRO A 121 3.40 -5.59 -13.27
CA PRO A 121 2.09 -6.09 -13.69
C PRO A 121 2.12 -7.58 -14.01
N THR A 122 3.22 -8.06 -14.61
CA THR A 122 3.43 -9.47 -14.93
C THR A 122 3.52 -10.31 -13.66
N TYR A 123 4.32 -9.90 -12.68
CA TYR A 123 4.44 -10.63 -11.42
C TYR A 123 3.19 -10.56 -10.57
N TYR A 124 2.45 -9.45 -10.63
CA TYR A 124 1.20 -9.27 -9.91
C TYR A 124 0.11 -10.21 -10.45
N LYS A 125 -0.02 -10.34 -11.78
CA LYS A 125 -1.05 -11.20 -12.39
C LYS A 125 -0.77 -12.71 -12.32
N ASN A 126 0.50 -13.12 -12.29
CA ASN A 126 0.91 -14.52 -12.52
C ASN A 126 1.37 -15.28 -11.27
N GLY A 127 1.11 -14.78 -10.06
CA GLY A 127 1.59 -15.44 -8.83
C GLY A 127 0.61 -15.42 -7.69
#